data_AF-A0A397DJ00-F1
#
_entry.id   AF-A0A397DJ00-F1
#
_cell.length_a   1.000
_cell.length_b   1.000
_cell.length_c   1.000
_cell.angle_alpha   90.00
_cell.angle_beta   90.00
_cell.angle_gamma   90.00
#
_symmetry.space_group_name_H-M   'P 1'
#
loop_
_entity.id
_entity.type
_entity.pdbx_description
1 polymer ?
#
loop_
_entity_poly.entity_id
_entity_poly.type
_entity_poly.pdbx_seq_one_letter_code
_entity_poly.pdbx_strand_id
1 'polypeptide(L)'
;MELKRLTVLVEEAEAVLARLRQSLDEEHDAGITSTEQDERHIQSMALLQQLTTSQPDLDEKIQKFVDKLAWRDPITNDPRYGPAMQEKILAVAGRISAVKEAAAAATDVIEPKASVALQNQQLRKQAQDDLDAECLKKEQERACIEAQQVIVAQEVLQKQLKEAEIAAQIEREALAKAAQAVRDERARAQAEKERQDAEAQRQQDELNQSIPVGLTGLEMALGLLGRHFQSDAATFRAAKRTLLVLLKNICAAPDNATFRHINAANEHFHRELGQFPGGLQCLLALGFRPLRQGSTSDDGAPAPVIYVLEVRTVQ
;
A
#
# COMPACT_ATOMS: atom_id res chain seq x y z
N MET A 1 -13.41 69.94 54.59
CA MET A 1 -12.93 68.74 53.86
C MET A 1 -13.63 68.56 52.52
N GLU A 2 -14.93 68.86 52.41
CA GLU A 2 -15.71 68.65 51.19
C GLU A 2 -15.35 69.56 50.00
N LEU A 3 -15.09 70.86 50.21
CA LEU A 3 -14.67 71.75 49.10
C LEU A 3 -13.37 71.27 48.43
N LYS A 4 -12.40 70.76 49.21
CA LYS A 4 -11.14 70.22 48.68
C LYS A 4 -11.38 68.99 47.80
N ARG A 5 -12.30 68.10 48.19
CA ARG A 5 -12.69 66.93 47.38
C ARG A 5 -13.36 67.36 46.07
N LEU A 6 -14.22 68.38 46.14
CA LEU A 6 -14.83 68.96 44.94
C LEU A 6 -13.78 69.57 44.00
N THR A 7 -12.75 70.23 44.56
CA THR A 7 -11.66 70.80 43.74
C THR A 7 -10.91 69.71 42.96
N VAL A 8 -10.64 68.56 43.58
CA VAL A 8 -9.99 67.41 42.92
C VAL A 8 -10.86 66.85 41.80
N LEU A 9 -12.17 66.69 42.01
CA LEU A 9 -13.08 66.20 40.97
C LEU A 9 -13.16 67.17 39.77
N VAL A 10 -13.07 68.47 40.02
CA VAL A 10 -13.01 69.49 38.95
C VAL A 10 -11.69 69.42 38.19
N GLU A 11 -10.56 69.20 38.88
CA GLU A 11 -9.25 68.98 38.24
C GLU A 11 -9.23 67.71 37.38
N GLU A 12 -9.89 66.63 37.83
CA GLU A 12 -10.07 65.42 37.04
C GLU A 12 -10.92 65.65 35.79
N ALA A 13 -12.02 66.40 35.91
CA ALA A 13 -12.86 66.76 34.77
C ALA A 13 -12.13 67.67 33.77
N GLU A 14 -11.34 68.63 34.24
CA GLU A 14 -10.48 69.46 33.38
C GLU A 14 -9.40 68.63 32.67
N ALA A 15 -8.82 67.63 33.34
CA ALA A 15 -7.85 66.73 32.74
C ALA A 15 -8.47 65.86 31.62
N VAL A 16 -9.70 65.39 31.80
CA VAL A 16 -10.42 64.65 30.75
C VAL A 16 -10.78 65.58 29.58
N LEU A 17 -11.21 66.82 29.84
CA LEU A 17 -11.42 67.82 28.80
C LEU A 17 -10.14 68.16 28.03
N ALA A 18 -8.99 68.24 28.71
CA ALA A 18 -7.71 68.49 28.05
C ALA A 18 -7.34 67.35 27.09
N ARG A 19 -7.56 66.09 27.48
CA ARG A 19 -7.37 64.92 26.60
C ARG A 19 -8.33 64.94 25.42
N LEU A 20 -9.57 65.33 25.65
CA LEU A 20 -10.58 65.42 24.60
C LEU A 20 -10.25 66.52 23.59
N ARG A 21 -9.75 67.68 24.04
CA ARG A 21 -9.25 68.75 23.17
C ARG A 21 -8.04 68.32 22.36
N GLN A 22 -7.08 67.65 23.00
CA GLN A 22 -5.93 67.10 22.31
C GLN A 22 -6.35 66.10 21.21
N SER A 23 -7.30 65.22 21.51
CA SER A 23 -7.85 64.27 20.54
C SER A 23 -8.52 64.98 19.34
N LEU A 24 -9.23 66.08 19.58
CA LEU A 24 -9.87 66.91 18.55
C LEU A 24 -8.85 67.69 17.69
N ASP A 25 -7.79 68.20 18.30
CA ASP A 25 -6.74 68.94 17.60
C ASP A 25 -5.92 68.01 16.68
N GLU A 26 -5.69 66.77 17.14
CA GLU A 26 -5.02 65.71 16.38
C GLU A 26 -5.88 65.15 15.23
N GLU A 27 -7.17 65.53 15.10
CA GLU A 27 -8.00 65.18 13.93
C GLU A 27 -7.49 65.84 12.62
N HIS A 28 -6.68 66.89 12.72
CA HIS A 28 -6.13 67.62 11.57
C HIS A 28 -4.84 67.01 10.99
N ASP A 29 -4.35 65.90 11.52
CA ASP A 29 -3.18 65.21 10.98
C ASP A 29 -3.52 64.42 9.71
N ALA A 30 -2.96 64.87 8.57
CA ALA A 30 -3.21 64.35 7.23
C ALA A 30 -2.72 62.90 6.97
N GLY A 31 -2.20 62.20 7.98
CA GLY A 31 -1.59 60.87 7.85
C GLY A 31 -2.44 59.70 8.35
N ILE A 32 -3.64 59.94 8.88
CA ILE A 32 -4.43 58.91 9.58
C ILE A 32 -5.41 58.24 8.61
N THR A 33 -5.52 56.92 8.68
CA THR A 33 -6.48 56.16 7.86
C THR A 33 -7.92 56.39 8.31
N SER A 34 -8.90 56.22 7.41
CA SER A 34 -10.33 56.35 7.75
C SER A 34 -10.76 55.43 8.91
N THR A 35 -10.14 54.25 9.04
CA THR A 35 -10.35 53.32 10.16
C THR A 35 -9.85 53.88 11.49
N GLU A 36 -8.64 54.42 11.51
CA GLU A 36 -8.05 55.00 12.71
C GLU A 36 -8.77 56.30 13.12
N GLN A 37 -9.29 57.07 12.15
CA GLN A 37 -10.14 58.24 12.43
C GLN A 37 -11.47 57.83 13.09
N ASP A 38 -12.13 56.79 12.58
CA ASP A 38 -13.37 56.27 13.18
C ASP A 38 -13.13 55.80 14.62
N GLU A 39 -12.03 55.09 14.89
CA GLU A 39 -11.66 54.64 16.24
C GLU A 39 -11.42 55.81 17.20
N ARG A 40 -10.78 56.88 16.73
CA ARG A 40 -10.58 58.10 17.52
C ARG A 40 -11.89 58.80 17.85
N HIS A 41 -12.82 58.91 16.91
CA HIS A 41 -14.14 59.51 17.19
C HIS A 41 -14.92 58.70 18.24
N ILE A 42 -14.82 57.37 18.20
CA ILE A 42 -15.43 56.48 19.21
C ILE A 42 -14.77 56.67 20.58
N GLN A 43 -13.45 56.80 20.64
CA GLN A 43 -12.71 57.07 21.88
C GLN A 43 -13.04 58.47 22.46
N SER A 44 -13.12 59.49 21.60
CA SER A 44 -13.53 60.85 21.98
C SER A 44 -14.95 60.88 22.54
N MET A 45 -15.87 60.10 21.98
CA MET A 45 -17.23 59.92 22.51
C MET A 45 -17.23 59.26 23.90
N ALA A 46 -16.39 58.25 24.13
CA ALA A 46 -16.28 57.62 25.44
C ALA A 46 -15.78 58.59 26.53
N LEU A 47 -14.79 59.43 26.19
CA LEU A 47 -14.30 60.50 27.07
C LEU A 47 -15.38 61.56 27.36
N LEU A 48 -16.17 61.91 26.35
CA LEU A 48 -17.29 62.83 26.49
C LEU A 48 -18.40 62.27 27.39
N GLN A 49 -18.74 61.00 27.25
CA GLN A 49 -19.71 60.33 28.14
C GLN A 49 -19.23 60.27 29.58
N GLN A 50 -17.92 60.05 29.80
CA GLN A 50 -17.32 60.08 31.13
C GLN A 50 -17.47 61.47 31.78
N LEU A 51 -17.23 62.55 31.02
CA LEU A 51 -17.42 63.93 31.47
C LEU A 51 -18.89 64.19 31.83
N THR A 52 -19.81 63.92 30.91
CA THR A 52 -21.24 64.20 31.05
C THR A 52 -21.87 63.46 32.23
N THR A 53 -21.44 62.23 32.51
CA THR A 53 -21.92 61.44 33.65
C THR A 53 -21.51 62.02 35.00
N SER A 54 -20.36 62.71 35.07
CA SER A 54 -19.83 63.32 36.29
C SER A 54 -20.34 64.74 36.57
N GLN A 55 -20.84 65.46 35.55
CA GLN A 55 -21.34 66.84 35.65
C GLN A 55 -22.47 67.09 36.67
N PRO A 56 -23.57 66.29 36.73
CA PRO A 56 -24.69 66.60 37.61
C PRO A 56 -24.32 66.53 39.10
N ASP A 57 -23.39 65.66 39.47
CA ASP A 57 -22.88 65.53 40.84
C ASP A 57 -21.98 66.74 41.22
N LEU A 58 -21.20 67.27 40.28
CA LEU A 58 -20.41 68.49 40.46
C LEU A 58 -21.30 69.72 40.66
N ASP A 59 -22.32 69.87 39.80
CA ASP A 59 -23.30 70.96 39.83
C ASP A 59 -24.08 70.96 41.16
N GLU A 60 -24.58 69.80 41.61
CA GLU A 60 -25.32 69.71 42.86
C GLU A 60 -24.44 70.04 44.09
N LYS A 61 -23.19 69.56 44.08
CA LYS A 61 -22.25 69.80 45.19
C LYS A 61 -21.82 71.25 45.28
N ILE A 62 -21.53 71.93 44.17
CA ILE A 62 -21.14 73.34 44.21
C ILE A 62 -22.31 74.26 44.56
N GLN A 63 -23.53 73.94 44.08
CA GLN A 63 -24.72 74.75 44.37
C GLN A 63 -24.97 74.84 45.88
N LYS A 64 -24.80 73.73 46.62
CA LYS A 64 -24.90 73.72 48.10
C LYS A 64 -23.91 74.66 48.79
N PHE A 65 -22.74 74.95 48.19
CA PHE A 65 -21.81 75.94 48.72
C PHE A 65 -22.18 77.36 48.31
N VAL A 66 -22.66 77.55 47.08
CA VAL A 66 -23.13 78.84 46.56
C VAL A 66 -24.33 79.35 47.36
N ASP A 67 -25.33 78.52 47.63
CA ASP A 67 -26.52 78.90 48.41
C ASP A 67 -26.16 79.37 49.83
N LYS A 68 -25.10 78.78 50.40
CA LYS A 68 -24.59 79.12 51.74
C LYS A 68 -23.80 80.44 51.77
N LEU A 69 -23.43 81.02 50.63
CA LEU A 69 -22.81 82.36 50.56
C LEU A 69 -23.79 83.47 50.96
N ALA A 70 -25.08 83.28 50.69
CA ALA A 70 -26.14 84.21 51.06
C ALA A 70 -26.47 84.18 52.56
N TRP A 71 -25.97 83.19 53.31
CA TRP A 71 -26.27 83.05 54.72
C TRP A 71 -25.47 84.07 55.54
N ARG A 72 -26.16 84.72 56.48
CA ARG A 72 -25.59 85.63 57.48
C ARG A 72 -25.73 85.00 58.86
N ASP A 73 -24.75 85.25 59.72
CA ASP A 73 -24.83 84.85 61.12
C ASP A 73 -26.01 85.60 61.79
N PRO A 74 -26.97 84.91 62.42
CA PRO A 74 -28.16 85.54 63.00
C PRO A 74 -27.86 86.46 64.19
N ILE A 75 -26.66 86.39 64.78
CA ILE A 75 -26.25 87.19 65.94
C ILE A 75 -25.30 88.31 65.51
N THR A 76 -24.29 88.03 64.69
CA THR A 76 -23.29 89.05 64.29
C THR A 76 -23.59 89.71 62.94
N ASN A 77 -24.56 89.20 62.17
CA ASN A 77 -24.84 89.58 60.78
C ASN A 77 -23.63 89.45 59.83
N ASP A 78 -22.58 88.74 60.26
CA ASP A 78 -21.41 88.52 59.43
C ASP A 78 -21.69 87.47 58.35
N PRO A 79 -21.00 87.53 57.19
CA PRO A 79 -21.07 86.47 56.20
C PRO A 79 -20.59 85.13 56.77
N ARG A 80 -21.32 84.06 56.46
CA ARG A 80 -20.99 82.70 56.93
C ARG A 80 -19.59 82.22 56.53
N TYR A 81 -19.09 82.67 55.39
CA TYR A 81 -17.74 82.38 54.90
C TYR A 81 -16.93 83.68 54.86
N GLY A 82 -15.69 83.64 55.33
CA GLY A 82 -14.76 84.77 55.18
C GLY A 82 -14.43 85.06 53.70
N PRO A 83 -13.95 86.27 53.36
CA PRO A 83 -13.75 86.73 51.98
C PRO A 83 -12.94 85.74 51.11
N ALA A 84 -11.83 85.21 51.65
CA ALA A 84 -10.98 84.26 50.95
C ALA A 84 -11.64 82.89 50.66
N MET A 85 -12.65 82.49 51.43
CA MET A 85 -13.41 81.25 51.18
C MET A 85 -14.55 81.48 50.18
N GLN A 86 -15.16 82.66 50.18
CA GLN A 86 -16.15 83.05 49.17
C GLN A 86 -15.53 83.08 47.78
N GLU A 87 -14.36 83.71 47.65
CA GLU A 87 -13.60 83.75 46.40
C GLU A 87 -13.27 82.34 45.87
N LYS A 88 -12.88 81.42 46.75
CA LYS A 88 -12.61 80.01 46.37
C LYS A 88 -13.86 79.28 45.90
N ILE A 89 -15.01 79.48 46.56
CA ILE A 89 -16.29 78.86 46.14
C ILE A 89 -16.70 79.38 44.76
N LEU A 90 -16.62 80.70 44.54
CA LEU A 90 -16.94 81.32 43.25
C LEU A 90 -15.96 80.88 42.14
N ALA A 91 -14.67 80.75 42.45
CA ALA A 91 -13.67 80.26 41.51
C ALA A 91 -13.93 78.79 41.09
N VAL A 92 -14.28 77.92 42.04
CA VAL A 92 -14.64 76.52 41.73
C VAL A 92 -15.95 76.44 40.95
N ALA A 93 -16.94 77.27 41.27
CA ALA A 93 -18.19 77.37 40.50
C ALA A 93 -17.96 77.84 39.06
N GLY A 94 -17.10 78.84 38.86
CA GLY A 94 -16.70 79.29 37.53
C GLY A 94 -16.00 78.20 36.72
N ARG A 95 -15.11 77.42 37.34
CA ARG A 95 -14.44 76.28 36.70
C ARG A 95 -15.44 75.19 36.29
N ILE A 96 -16.38 74.82 37.16
CA ILE A 96 -17.44 73.84 36.84
C ILE A 96 -18.28 74.31 35.66
N SER A 97 -18.71 75.59 35.65
CA SER A 97 -19.45 76.17 34.52
C SER A 97 -18.66 76.12 33.22
N ALA A 98 -17.36 76.45 33.26
CA ALA A 98 -16.50 76.40 32.08
C ALA A 98 -16.30 74.96 31.55
N VAL A 99 -16.17 73.98 32.45
CA VAL A 99 -16.10 72.56 32.10
C VAL A 99 -17.41 72.11 31.43
N LYS A 100 -18.55 72.52 31.97
CA LYS A 100 -19.88 72.20 31.44
C LYS A 100 -20.11 72.80 30.05
N GLU A 101 -19.78 74.07 29.86
CA GLU A 101 -19.89 74.74 28.56
C GLU A 101 -18.94 74.11 27.53
N ALA A 102 -17.71 73.80 27.92
CA ALA A 102 -16.75 73.13 27.05
C ALA A 102 -17.19 71.70 26.68
N ALA A 103 -17.80 70.97 27.63
CA ALA A 103 -18.35 69.65 27.36
C ALA A 103 -19.55 69.72 26.40
N ALA A 104 -20.45 70.70 26.57
CA ALA A 104 -21.58 70.91 25.65
C ALA A 104 -21.11 71.23 24.22
N ALA A 105 -20.15 72.15 24.06
CA ALA A 105 -19.58 72.48 22.76
C ALA A 105 -18.87 71.28 22.11
N ALA A 106 -18.22 70.43 22.91
CA ALA A 106 -17.62 69.19 22.43
C ALA A 106 -18.67 68.16 21.98
N THR A 107 -19.83 68.11 22.64
CA THR A 107 -20.93 67.18 22.30
C THR A 107 -21.42 67.41 20.88
N ASP A 108 -21.70 68.67 20.53
CA ASP A 108 -22.22 69.04 19.21
C ASP A 108 -21.29 68.64 18.05
N VAL A 109 -19.99 68.53 18.31
CA VAL A 109 -18.97 68.18 17.31
C VAL A 109 -18.68 66.68 17.28
N ILE A 110 -18.56 66.04 18.46
CA ILE A 110 -18.13 64.64 18.58
C ILE A 110 -19.28 63.68 18.30
N GLU A 111 -20.51 64.01 18.70
CA GLU A 111 -21.66 63.12 18.57
C GLU A 111 -21.98 62.67 17.13
N PRO A 112 -22.10 63.58 16.14
CA PRO A 112 -22.36 63.16 14.78
C PRO A 112 -21.20 62.35 14.18
N LYS A 113 -19.94 62.71 14.50
CA LYS A 113 -18.75 62.02 13.98
C LYS A 113 -18.63 60.60 14.56
N ALA A 114 -18.85 60.45 15.87
CA ALA A 114 -18.81 59.15 16.53
C ALA A 114 -19.95 58.23 16.10
N SER A 115 -21.14 58.79 15.83
CA SER A 115 -22.27 58.02 15.29
C SER A 115 -21.96 57.44 13.91
N VAL A 116 -21.40 58.24 13.01
CA VAL A 116 -20.93 57.79 11.68
C VAL A 116 -19.81 56.76 11.81
N ALA A 117 -18.86 56.98 12.71
CA ALA A 117 -17.76 56.05 12.96
C ALA A 117 -18.23 54.68 13.46
N LEU A 118 -19.21 54.64 14.39
CA LEU A 118 -19.84 53.41 14.86
C LEU A 118 -20.55 52.67 13.71
N GLN A 119 -21.25 53.40 12.86
CA GLN A 119 -21.92 52.82 11.70
C GLN A 119 -20.91 52.23 10.70
N ASN A 120 -19.81 52.93 10.42
CA ASN A 120 -18.73 52.45 9.57
C ASN A 120 -18.08 51.19 10.15
N GLN A 121 -17.84 51.15 11.46
CA GLN A 121 -17.30 49.98 12.14
C GLN A 121 -18.24 48.77 12.02
N GLN A 122 -19.55 48.97 12.18
CA GLN A 122 -20.55 47.91 12.02
C GLN A 122 -20.60 47.38 10.59
N LEU A 123 -20.58 48.26 9.59
CA LEU A 123 -20.57 47.87 8.17
C LEU A 123 -19.31 47.07 7.81
N ARG A 124 -18.14 47.49 8.29
CA ARG A 124 -16.89 46.74 8.08
C ARG A 124 -16.95 45.36 8.72
N LYS A 125 -17.49 45.26 9.93
CA LYS A 125 -17.65 43.98 10.62
C LYS A 125 -18.59 43.05 9.85
N GLN A 126 -19.73 43.56 9.39
CA GLN A 126 -20.67 42.78 8.56
C GLN A 126 -20.02 42.31 7.26
N ALA A 127 -19.31 43.20 6.56
CA ALA A 127 -18.60 42.82 5.33
C ALA A 127 -17.53 41.75 5.57
N GLN A 128 -16.83 41.80 6.71
CA GLN A 128 -15.86 40.78 7.10
C GLN A 128 -16.54 39.44 7.41
N ASP A 129 -17.62 39.46 8.21
CA ASP A 129 -18.39 38.27 8.56
C ASP A 129 -18.99 37.60 7.29
N ASP A 130 -19.46 38.39 6.33
CA ASP A 130 -19.96 37.91 5.04
C ASP A 130 -18.86 37.27 4.20
N LEU A 131 -17.67 37.90 4.15
CA LEU A 131 -16.51 37.38 3.41
C LEU A 131 -15.99 36.08 4.03
N ASP A 132 -15.93 36.00 5.36
CA ASP A 132 -15.54 34.80 6.09
C ASP A 132 -16.56 33.67 5.87
N ALA A 133 -17.86 34.00 5.86
CA ALA A 133 -18.93 33.05 5.57
C ALA A 133 -18.86 32.52 4.13
N GLU A 134 -18.54 33.36 3.15
CA GLU A 134 -18.31 32.92 1.77
C GLU A 134 -17.06 32.04 1.62
N CYS A 135 -15.97 32.40 2.30
CA CYS A 135 -14.75 31.59 2.31
C CYS A 135 -15.02 30.19 2.89
N LEU A 136 -15.73 30.12 4.02
CA LEU A 136 -16.10 28.86 4.66
C LEU A 136 -16.98 27.99 3.74
N LYS A 137 -17.95 28.59 3.04
CA LYS A 137 -18.79 27.88 2.07
C LYS A 137 -17.96 27.28 0.93
N LYS A 138 -17.05 28.07 0.34
CA LYS A 138 -16.17 27.60 -0.73
C LYS A 138 -15.24 26.47 -0.27
N GLU A 139 -14.74 26.54 0.96
CA GLU A 139 -13.92 25.47 1.55
C GLU A 139 -14.73 24.19 1.77
N GLN A 140 -15.96 24.31 2.29
CA GLN A 140 -16.85 23.15 2.48
C GLN A 140 -17.24 22.49 1.15
N GLU A 141 -17.54 23.28 0.11
CA GLU A 141 -17.82 22.77 -1.23
C GLU A 141 -16.63 22.02 -1.81
N ARG A 142 -15.41 22.57 -1.68
CA ARG A 142 -14.17 21.90 -2.11
C ARG A 142 -13.93 20.61 -1.36
N ALA A 143 -14.08 20.62 -0.04
CA ALA A 143 -13.93 19.43 0.80
C ALA A 143 -14.94 18.33 0.43
N CYS A 144 -16.18 18.70 0.10
CA CYS A 144 -17.19 17.75 -0.37
C CYS A 144 -16.83 17.14 -1.74
N ILE A 145 -16.35 17.95 -2.68
CA ILE A 145 -15.90 17.49 -4.00
C ILE A 145 -14.70 16.55 -3.85
N GLU A 146 -13.70 16.92 -3.06
CA GLU A 146 -12.51 16.10 -2.79
C GLU A 146 -12.89 14.77 -2.12
N ALA A 147 -13.79 14.80 -1.13
CA ALA A 147 -14.29 13.59 -0.48
C ALA A 147 -15.01 12.65 -1.47
N GLN A 148 -15.83 13.19 -2.36
CA GLN A 148 -16.49 12.40 -3.41
C GLN A 148 -15.48 11.80 -4.39
N GLN A 149 -14.47 12.56 -4.81
CA GLN A 149 -13.41 12.05 -5.69
C GLN A 149 -12.62 10.91 -5.04
N VAL A 150 -12.32 11.01 -3.75
CA VAL A 150 -11.64 9.94 -2.99
C VAL A 150 -12.49 8.68 -2.94
N ILE A 151 -13.80 8.80 -2.68
CA ILE A 151 -14.72 7.65 -2.65
C ILE A 151 -14.76 6.98 -4.03
N VAL A 152 -14.97 7.74 -5.10
CA VAL A 152 -15.00 7.21 -6.47
C VAL A 152 -13.67 6.54 -6.84
N ALA A 153 -12.53 7.15 -6.51
CA ALA A 153 -11.21 6.57 -6.76
C ALA A 153 -11.00 5.25 -5.99
N GLN A 154 -11.45 5.17 -4.74
CA GLN A 154 -11.40 3.95 -3.95
C GLN A 154 -12.27 2.84 -4.55
N GLU A 155 -13.48 3.16 -5.01
CA GLU A 155 -14.35 2.18 -5.66
C GLU A 155 -13.77 1.64 -6.96
N VAL A 156 -13.15 2.51 -7.78
CA VAL A 156 -12.46 2.10 -9.00
C VAL A 156 -11.28 1.18 -8.67
N LEU A 157 -10.47 1.54 -7.68
CA LEU A 157 -9.34 0.71 -7.25
C LEU A 157 -9.81 -0.65 -6.73
N GLN A 158 -10.87 -0.70 -5.92
CA GLN A 158 -11.42 -1.96 -5.43
C GLN A 158 -11.96 -2.84 -6.56
N LYS A 159 -12.60 -2.25 -7.58
CA LYS A 159 -13.05 -3.01 -8.76
C LYS A 159 -11.86 -3.59 -9.52
N GLN A 160 -10.81 -2.81 -9.76
CA GLN A 160 -9.59 -3.28 -10.42
C GLN A 160 -8.90 -4.40 -9.65
N LEU A 161 -8.81 -4.29 -8.32
CA LEU A 161 -8.24 -5.34 -7.49
C LEU A 161 -9.05 -6.64 -7.58
N LYS A 162 -10.39 -6.56 -7.49
CA LYS A 162 -11.26 -7.74 -7.63
C LYS A 162 -11.17 -8.38 -9.01
N GLU A 163 -11.12 -7.57 -10.07
CA GLU A 163 -10.95 -8.05 -11.44
C GLU A 163 -9.58 -8.73 -11.63
N ALA A 164 -8.51 -8.14 -11.06
CA ALA A 164 -7.18 -8.73 -11.07
C ALA A 164 -7.10 -10.04 -10.28
N GLU A 165 -7.77 -10.13 -9.13
CA GLU A 165 -7.87 -11.36 -8.34
C GLU A 165 -8.59 -12.47 -9.12
N ILE A 166 -9.73 -12.16 -9.75
CA ILE A 166 -10.47 -13.11 -10.59
C ILE A 166 -9.60 -13.57 -11.77
N ALA A 167 -8.92 -12.63 -12.45
CA ALA A 167 -8.03 -12.96 -13.56
C ALA A 167 -6.86 -13.87 -13.12
N ALA A 168 -6.22 -13.56 -12.00
CA ALA A 168 -5.14 -14.37 -11.44
C ALA A 168 -5.63 -15.77 -11.02
N GLN A 169 -6.85 -15.89 -10.52
CA GLN A 169 -7.44 -17.17 -10.16
C GLN A 169 -7.74 -18.02 -11.40
N ILE A 170 -8.27 -17.42 -12.46
CA ILE A 170 -8.49 -18.11 -13.75
C ILE A 170 -7.16 -18.60 -14.33
N GLU A 171 -6.11 -17.77 -14.31
CA GLU A 171 -4.78 -18.15 -14.81
C GLU A 171 -4.19 -19.31 -13.98
N ARG A 172 -4.29 -19.23 -12.65
CA ARG A 172 -3.82 -20.29 -11.76
C ARG A 172 -4.55 -21.62 -11.99
N GLU A 173 -5.87 -21.58 -12.20
CA GLU A 173 -6.65 -22.78 -12.52
C GLU A 173 -6.29 -23.36 -13.89
N ALA A 174 -6.03 -22.52 -14.89
CA ALA A 174 -5.58 -22.96 -16.21
C ALA A 174 -4.20 -23.64 -16.14
N LEU A 175 -3.26 -23.04 -15.41
CA LEU A 175 -1.93 -23.62 -15.17
C LEU A 175 -2.02 -24.94 -14.40
N ALA A 176 -2.90 -25.03 -13.38
CA ALA A 176 -3.11 -26.27 -12.64
C ALA A 176 -3.68 -27.39 -13.53
N LYS A 177 -4.66 -27.08 -14.40
CA LYS A 177 -5.21 -28.04 -15.37
C LYS A 177 -4.15 -28.49 -16.38
N ALA A 178 -3.35 -27.57 -16.91
CA ALA A 178 -2.25 -27.90 -17.83
C ALA A 178 -1.20 -28.79 -17.16
N ALA A 179 -0.78 -28.45 -15.92
CA ALA A 179 0.17 -29.26 -15.17
C ALA A 179 -0.38 -30.67 -14.86
N GLN A 180 -1.67 -30.79 -14.56
CA GLN A 180 -2.30 -32.10 -14.35
C GLN A 180 -2.34 -32.92 -15.64
N ALA A 181 -2.69 -32.32 -16.78
CA ALA A 181 -2.69 -33.00 -18.06
C ALA A 181 -1.30 -33.55 -18.43
N VAL A 182 -0.23 -32.78 -18.18
CA VAL A 182 1.15 -33.22 -18.40
C VAL A 182 1.53 -34.38 -17.47
N ARG A 183 1.09 -34.35 -16.21
CA ARG A 183 1.32 -35.48 -15.27
C ARG A 183 0.60 -36.73 -15.72
N ASP A 184 -0.65 -36.60 -16.16
CA ASP A 184 -1.46 -37.72 -16.63
C ASP A 184 -0.88 -38.32 -17.92
N GLU A 185 -0.40 -37.49 -18.85
CA GLU A 185 0.27 -37.93 -20.07
C GLU A 185 1.57 -38.68 -19.75
N ARG A 186 2.42 -38.13 -18.87
CA ARG A 186 3.64 -38.81 -18.43
C ARG A 186 3.34 -40.13 -17.72
N ALA A 187 2.31 -40.17 -16.88
CA ALA A 187 1.89 -41.40 -16.21
C ALA A 187 1.40 -42.46 -17.20
N ARG A 188 0.66 -42.05 -18.24
CA ARG A 188 0.23 -42.96 -19.32
C ARG A 188 1.41 -43.48 -20.13
N ALA A 189 2.32 -42.59 -20.54
CA ALA A 189 3.52 -42.97 -21.29
C ALA A 189 4.42 -43.91 -20.47
N GLN A 190 4.59 -43.63 -19.17
CA GLN A 190 5.34 -44.51 -18.28
C GLN A 190 4.65 -45.87 -18.11
N ALA A 191 3.33 -45.91 -17.89
CA ALA A 191 2.58 -47.15 -17.78
C ALA A 191 2.60 -47.98 -19.07
N GLU A 192 2.57 -47.34 -20.24
CA GLU A 192 2.70 -48.02 -21.52
C GLU A 192 4.10 -48.60 -21.71
N LYS A 193 5.14 -47.83 -21.36
CA LYS A 193 6.52 -48.33 -21.39
C LYS A 193 6.72 -49.52 -20.45
N GLU A 194 6.23 -49.43 -19.22
CA GLU A 194 6.29 -50.54 -18.25
C GLU A 194 5.54 -51.79 -18.74
N ARG A 195 4.41 -51.61 -19.45
CA ARG A 195 3.70 -52.74 -20.11
C ARG A 195 4.54 -53.35 -21.23
N GLN A 196 5.12 -52.53 -22.10
CA GLN A 196 5.99 -53.02 -23.18
C GLN A 196 7.20 -53.76 -22.63
N ASP A 197 7.84 -53.22 -21.59
CA ASP A 197 8.98 -53.85 -20.93
C ASP A 197 8.56 -55.16 -20.25
N ALA A 198 7.40 -55.21 -19.59
CA ALA A 198 6.86 -56.42 -18.98
C ALA A 198 6.49 -57.51 -20.01
N GLU A 199 5.90 -57.13 -21.15
CA GLU A 199 5.59 -58.05 -22.24
C GLU A 199 6.87 -58.58 -22.90
N ALA A 200 7.86 -57.72 -23.13
CA ALA A 200 9.17 -58.11 -23.64
C ALA A 200 9.87 -59.08 -22.69
N GLN A 201 9.83 -58.83 -21.38
CA GLN A 201 10.39 -59.73 -20.38
C GLN A 201 9.68 -61.08 -20.37
N ARG A 202 8.34 -61.11 -20.46
CA ARG A 202 7.56 -62.35 -20.56
C ARG A 202 7.95 -63.18 -21.79
N GLN A 203 8.08 -62.54 -22.96
CA GLN A 203 8.52 -63.22 -24.18
C GLN A 203 9.94 -63.81 -24.01
N GLN A 204 10.83 -63.07 -23.35
CA GLN A 204 12.18 -63.52 -23.08
C GLN A 204 12.20 -64.72 -22.12
N ASP A 205 11.39 -64.69 -21.06
CA ASP A 205 11.26 -65.78 -20.09
C ASP A 205 10.65 -67.03 -20.73
N GLU A 206 9.67 -66.87 -21.62
CA GLU A 206 9.08 -67.97 -22.40
C GLU A 206 10.12 -68.65 -23.30
N LEU A 207 10.93 -67.87 -24.02
CA LEU A 207 12.04 -68.40 -24.82
C LEU A 207 13.04 -69.15 -23.95
N ASN A 208 13.39 -68.61 -22.78
CA ASN A 208 14.31 -69.24 -21.84
C ASN A 208 13.78 -70.56 -21.26
N GLN A 209 12.46 -70.69 -21.10
CA GLN A 209 11.81 -71.91 -20.59
C GLN A 209 11.55 -72.96 -21.68
N SER A 210 11.56 -72.57 -22.96
CA SER A 210 11.26 -73.48 -24.08
C SER A 210 12.19 -74.69 -24.18
N ILE A 211 13.41 -74.60 -23.63
CA ILE A 211 14.42 -75.67 -23.67
C ILE A 211 15.14 -75.81 -22.35
N PRO A 212 15.20 -77.03 -21.78
CA PRO A 212 15.95 -77.27 -20.55
C PRO A 212 17.45 -77.06 -20.78
N VAL A 213 18.14 -76.48 -19.80
CA VAL A 213 19.61 -76.35 -19.86
C VAL A 213 20.26 -77.71 -19.62
N GLY A 214 21.35 -77.97 -20.34
CA GLY A 214 22.16 -79.18 -20.20
C GLY A 214 21.98 -80.16 -21.36
N LEU A 215 22.47 -81.38 -21.15
CA LEU A 215 22.56 -82.40 -22.20
C LEU A 215 21.19 -82.71 -22.83
N THR A 216 20.15 -82.87 -22.02
CA THR A 216 18.79 -83.20 -22.48
C THR A 216 18.24 -82.14 -23.44
N GLY A 217 18.39 -80.85 -23.13
CA GLY A 217 17.94 -79.80 -24.04
C GLY A 217 18.79 -79.67 -25.28
N LEU A 218 20.09 -79.96 -25.18
CA LEU A 218 20.99 -79.94 -26.33
C LEU A 218 20.65 -81.06 -27.32
N GLU A 219 20.31 -82.24 -26.83
CA GLU A 219 19.82 -83.36 -27.65
C GLU A 219 18.50 -83.01 -28.35
N MET A 220 17.56 -82.37 -27.64
CA MET A 220 16.31 -81.88 -28.22
C MET A 220 16.57 -80.85 -29.32
N ALA A 221 17.43 -79.86 -29.05
CA ALA A 221 17.77 -78.81 -30.01
C ALA A 221 18.51 -79.34 -31.25
N LEU A 222 19.46 -80.26 -31.07
CA LEU A 222 20.15 -80.95 -32.17
C LEU A 222 19.20 -81.84 -32.96
N GLY A 223 18.19 -82.43 -32.30
CA GLY A 223 17.12 -83.17 -32.95
C GLY A 223 16.26 -82.29 -33.86
N LEU A 224 15.88 -81.09 -33.38
CA LEU A 224 15.17 -80.09 -34.20
C LEU A 224 16.00 -79.63 -35.40
N LEU A 225 17.29 -79.33 -35.18
CA LEU A 225 18.22 -78.94 -36.23
C LEU A 225 18.41 -80.06 -37.26
N GLY A 226 18.56 -81.31 -36.80
CA GLY A 226 18.66 -82.47 -37.68
C GLY A 226 17.39 -82.72 -38.50
N ARG A 227 16.21 -82.50 -37.91
CA ARG A 227 14.93 -82.59 -38.63
C ARG A 227 14.79 -81.51 -39.70
N HIS A 228 15.32 -80.31 -39.47
CA HIS A 228 15.30 -79.24 -40.47
C HIS A 228 16.15 -79.58 -41.70
N PHE A 229 17.29 -80.23 -41.50
CA PHE A 229 18.25 -80.56 -42.57
C PHE A 229 18.21 -82.02 -43.05
N GLN A 230 17.06 -82.70 -42.96
CA GLN A 230 16.92 -84.11 -43.37
C GLN A 230 17.45 -84.40 -44.79
N SER A 231 17.36 -83.41 -45.69
CA SER A 231 17.77 -83.53 -47.09
C SER A 231 19.09 -82.81 -47.42
N ASP A 232 19.69 -82.09 -46.47
CA ASP A 232 20.92 -81.31 -46.69
C ASP A 232 21.97 -81.58 -45.60
N ALA A 233 22.67 -82.70 -45.80
CA ALA A 233 23.73 -83.13 -44.89
C ALA A 233 24.97 -82.22 -44.92
N ALA A 234 25.15 -81.37 -45.93
CA ALA A 234 26.30 -80.46 -46.03
C ALA A 234 26.08 -79.26 -45.10
N THR A 235 24.91 -78.63 -45.16
CA THR A 235 24.56 -77.50 -44.30
C THR A 235 24.42 -77.92 -42.84
N PHE A 236 23.90 -79.12 -42.57
CA PHE A 236 23.89 -79.65 -41.20
C PHE A 236 25.30 -79.85 -40.61
N ARG A 237 26.24 -80.32 -41.43
CA ARG A 237 27.65 -80.46 -41.02
C ARG A 237 28.29 -79.10 -40.76
N ALA A 238 27.99 -78.09 -41.58
CA ALA A 238 28.45 -76.72 -41.37
C ALA A 238 27.90 -76.16 -40.03
N ALA A 239 26.59 -76.25 -39.80
CA ALA A 239 25.96 -75.78 -38.56
C ALA A 239 26.55 -76.45 -37.29
N LYS A 240 26.76 -77.77 -37.33
CA LYS A 240 27.44 -78.51 -36.25
C LYS A 240 28.88 -78.07 -36.04
N ARG A 241 29.61 -77.81 -37.13
CA ARG A 241 30.99 -77.32 -37.06
C ARG A 241 31.03 -75.94 -36.41
N THR A 242 30.13 -75.04 -36.79
CA THR A 242 30.02 -73.70 -36.19
C THR A 242 29.70 -73.78 -34.70
N LEU A 243 28.75 -74.64 -34.29
CA LEU A 243 28.46 -74.89 -32.88
C LEU A 243 29.69 -75.43 -32.12
N LEU A 244 30.42 -76.37 -32.71
CA LEU A 244 31.62 -76.94 -32.10
C LEU A 244 32.75 -75.91 -31.98
N VAL A 245 32.91 -75.02 -32.95
CA VAL A 245 33.90 -73.94 -32.90
C VAL A 245 33.58 -72.97 -31.76
N LEU A 246 32.31 -72.58 -31.61
CA LEU A 246 31.87 -71.73 -30.49
C LEU A 246 32.21 -72.38 -29.15
N LEU A 247 31.87 -73.66 -28.98
CA LEU A 247 32.18 -74.41 -27.76
C LEU A 247 33.68 -74.54 -27.51
N LYS A 248 34.48 -74.83 -28.54
CA LYS A 248 35.94 -74.92 -28.42
C LYS A 248 36.56 -73.61 -27.96
N ASN A 249 36.10 -72.48 -28.50
CA ASN A 249 36.62 -71.17 -28.12
C ASN A 249 36.32 -70.86 -26.64
N ILE A 250 35.12 -71.21 -26.17
CA ILE A 250 34.72 -71.04 -24.76
C ILE A 250 35.51 -71.96 -23.84
N CYS A 251 35.66 -73.24 -24.20
CA CYS A 251 36.44 -74.18 -23.40
C CYS A 251 37.94 -73.85 -23.35
N ALA A 252 38.48 -73.27 -24.42
CA ALA A 252 39.89 -72.88 -24.49
C ALA A 252 40.20 -71.62 -23.68
N ALA A 253 39.25 -70.67 -23.62
CA ALA A 253 39.41 -69.42 -22.90
C ALA A 253 38.10 -69.06 -22.17
N PRO A 254 37.76 -69.76 -21.07
CA PRO A 254 36.48 -69.59 -20.39
C PRO A 254 36.29 -68.20 -19.81
N ASP A 255 37.38 -67.51 -19.44
CA ASP A 255 37.38 -66.15 -18.88
C ASP A 255 37.25 -65.04 -19.92
N ASN A 256 37.34 -65.36 -21.21
CA ASN A 256 37.25 -64.36 -22.27
C ASN A 256 35.78 -63.96 -22.51
N ALA A 257 35.46 -62.71 -22.19
CA ALA A 257 34.12 -62.17 -22.39
C ALA A 257 33.66 -62.26 -23.85
N THR A 258 34.54 -62.05 -24.83
CA THR A 258 34.16 -62.04 -26.26
C THR A 258 33.59 -63.38 -26.73
N PHE A 259 34.08 -64.51 -26.23
CA PHE A 259 33.56 -65.83 -26.61
C PHE A 259 32.26 -66.21 -25.88
N ARG A 260 31.95 -65.52 -24.78
CA ARG A 260 30.70 -65.70 -24.01
C ARG A 260 29.55 -64.83 -24.53
N HIS A 261 29.81 -63.96 -25.51
CA HIS A 261 28.80 -63.11 -26.15
C HIS A 261 28.65 -63.48 -27.62
N ILE A 262 27.46 -63.88 -28.03
CA ILE A 262 27.13 -64.19 -29.42
C ILE A 262 26.11 -63.17 -29.90
N ASN A 263 26.52 -62.30 -30.83
CA ASN A 263 25.58 -61.39 -31.48
C ASN A 263 24.75 -62.17 -32.50
N ALA A 264 23.43 -62.23 -32.30
CA ALA A 264 22.52 -62.95 -33.19
C ALA A 264 22.46 -62.36 -34.60
N ALA A 265 22.80 -61.06 -34.75
CA ALA A 265 22.88 -60.36 -36.02
C ALA A 265 24.25 -60.52 -36.72
N ASN A 266 25.22 -61.23 -36.12
CA ASN A 266 26.46 -61.55 -36.81
C ASN A 266 26.15 -62.41 -38.04
N GLU A 267 26.45 -61.91 -39.23
CA GLU A 267 26.13 -62.56 -40.50
C GLU A 267 26.62 -64.02 -40.57
N HIS A 268 27.83 -64.29 -40.07
CA HIS A 268 28.39 -65.63 -40.08
C HIS A 268 27.61 -66.58 -39.18
N PHE A 269 27.29 -66.13 -37.96
CA PHE A 269 26.49 -66.91 -37.03
C PHE A 269 25.06 -67.11 -37.55
N HIS A 270 24.41 -66.04 -38.00
CA HIS A 270 23.05 -66.07 -38.50
C HIS A 270 22.91 -67.01 -39.71
N ARG A 271 23.80 -66.87 -40.70
CA ARG A 271 23.80 -67.69 -41.92
C ARG A 271 24.08 -69.17 -41.64
N GLU A 272 24.97 -69.49 -40.72
CA GLU A 272 25.43 -70.87 -40.52
C GLU A 272 24.66 -71.63 -39.43
N LEU A 273 24.05 -70.95 -38.47
CA LEU A 273 23.42 -71.59 -37.32
C LEU A 273 22.17 -70.84 -36.83
N GLY A 274 22.23 -69.53 -36.69
CA GLY A 274 21.22 -68.71 -36.01
C GLY A 274 19.86 -68.62 -36.72
N GLN A 275 19.81 -68.75 -38.05
CA GLN A 275 18.56 -68.71 -38.82
C GLN A 275 17.77 -70.02 -38.78
N PHE A 276 18.38 -71.13 -38.36
CA PHE A 276 17.79 -72.46 -38.51
C PHE A 276 17.03 -72.91 -37.25
N PRO A 277 15.86 -73.58 -37.39
CA PRO A 277 15.18 -74.21 -36.28
C PRO A 277 16.09 -75.19 -35.54
N GLY A 278 16.26 -75.02 -34.22
CA GLY A 278 17.19 -75.80 -33.42
C GLY A 278 18.55 -75.12 -33.18
N GLY A 279 18.92 -74.11 -33.98
CA GLY A 279 20.22 -73.43 -33.86
C GLY A 279 20.32 -72.54 -32.63
N LEU A 280 19.40 -71.60 -32.45
CA LEU A 280 19.31 -70.75 -31.24
C LEU A 280 18.99 -71.59 -30.00
N GLN A 281 18.16 -72.61 -30.19
CA GLN A 281 17.81 -73.60 -29.18
C GLN A 281 19.04 -74.34 -28.63
N CYS A 282 20.04 -74.62 -29.47
CA CYS A 282 21.31 -75.20 -29.02
C CYS A 282 22.04 -74.23 -28.07
N LEU A 283 22.04 -72.93 -28.37
CA LEU A 283 22.65 -71.94 -27.46
C LEU A 283 21.91 -71.87 -26.12
N LEU A 284 20.58 -71.84 -26.12
CA LEU A 284 19.77 -71.83 -24.90
C LEU A 284 20.03 -73.07 -24.03
N ALA A 285 20.11 -74.25 -24.65
CA ALA A 285 20.45 -75.51 -23.99
C ALA A 285 21.86 -75.51 -23.38
N LEU A 286 22.81 -74.85 -24.05
CA LEU A 286 24.18 -74.67 -23.55
C LEU A 286 24.29 -73.65 -22.41
N GLY A 287 23.18 -73.01 -22.03
CA GLY A 287 23.13 -72.05 -20.94
C GLY A 287 23.27 -70.59 -21.38
N PHE A 288 23.35 -70.32 -22.68
CA PHE A 288 23.26 -68.94 -23.15
C PHE A 288 21.88 -68.37 -22.86
N ARG A 289 21.81 -67.07 -22.59
CA ARG A 289 20.58 -66.32 -22.37
C ARG A 289 20.55 -65.12 -23.30
N PRO A 290 19.43 -64.86 -23.98
CA PRO A 290 19.27 -63.64 -24.74
C PRO A 290 19.33 -62.47 -23.75
N LEU A 291 20.14 -61.48 -24.05
CA LEU A 291 20.22 -60.20 -23.37
C LEU A 291 19.88 -59.15 -24.42
N ARG A 292 18.78 -58.43 -24.18
CA ARG A 292 18.51 -57.20 -24.92
C ARG A 292 19.33 -56.11 -24.24
N GLN A 293 20.32 -55.56 -24.95
CA GLN A 293 20.99 -54.35 -24.47
C GLN A 293 19.93 -53.25 -24.32
N GLY A 294 19.98 -52.53 -23.21
CA GLY A 294 18.93 -51.61 -22.77
C GLY A 294 18.44 -50.69 -23.88
N SER A 295 17.14 -50.36 -23.80
CA SER A 295 16.43 -49.45 -24.69
C SER A 295 17.24 -48.19 -24.99
N THR A 296 17.76 -48.07 -26.22
CA THR A 296 17.90 -46.86 -27.07
C THR A 296 19.05 -47.05 -28.08
N SER A 297 18.73 -47.63 -29.24
CA SER A 297 19.32 -47.08 -30.47
C SER A 297 18.61 -45.74 -30.67
N ASP A 298 19.34 -44.64 -30.86
CA ASP A 298 18.84 -43.27 -31.09
C ASP A 298 17.96 -43.11 -32.36
N ASP A 299 17.62 -44.23 -33.00
CA ASP A 299 17.06 -44.35 -34.35
C ASP A 299 15.80 -45.24 -34.40
N GLY A 300 15.22 -45.62 -33.26
CA GLY A 300 13.98 -46.41 -33.19
C GLY A 300 14.09 -47.87 -33.67
N ALA A 301 15.27 -48.33 -34.09
CA ALA A 301 15.52 -49.72 -34.47
C ALA A 301 15.64 -50.62 -33.22
N PRO A 302 15.03 -51.82 -33.23
CA PRO A 302 15.12 -52.77 -32.13
C PRO A 302 16.59 -53.16 -31.89
N ALA A 303 17.03 -53.06 -30.63
CA ALA A 303 18.41 -53.37 -30.26
C ALA A 303 18.77 -54.83 -30.64
N PRO A 304 19.99 -55.09 -31.14
CA PRO A 304 20.41 -56.42 -31.52
C PRO A 304 20.39 -57.36 -30.30
N VAL A 305 19.79 -58.54 -30.46
CA VAL A 305 19.75 -59.56 -29.40
C VAL A 305 21.14 -60.21 -29.30
N ILE A 306 21.74 -60.13 -28.12
CA ILE A 306 23.03 -60.77 -27.84
C ILE A 306 22.79 -61.95 -26.89
N TYR A 307 23.28 -63.12 -27.22
CA TYR A 307 23.23 -64.28 -26.35
C TYR A 307 24.47 -64.30 -25.46
N VAL A 308 24.27 -64.29 -24.15
CA VAL A 308 25.34 -64.24 -23.16
C VAL A 308 25.36 -65.51 -22.34
N LEU A 309 26.55 -66.08 -22.15
CA LEU A 309 26.78 -67.19 -21.23
C LEU A 309 27.26 -66.63 -19.88
N GLU A 310 26.38 -66.62 -18.88
CA GLU A 310 26.71 -66.13 -17.54
C GLU A 310 27.58 -67.14 -16.78
N VAL A 311 28.67 -66.67 -16.18
CA VAL A 311 29.49 -67.47 -15.27
C VAL A 311 28.79 -67.48 -13.92
N ARG A 312 28.11 -68.57 -13.58
CA ARG A 312 27.75 -68.82 -12.18
C ARG A 312 29.04 -69.10 -11.42
N THR A 313 29.57 -68.08 -10.73
CA THR A 313 30.54 -68.29 -9.67
C THR A 313 29.86 -69.14 -8.61
N VAL A 314 30.20 -70.43 -8.56
CA VAL A 314 29.86 -71.29 -7.43
C VAL A 314 30.60 -70.71 -6.23
N GLN A 315 29.87 -70.13 -5.27
CA GLN A 315 30.40 -69.87 -3.93
C GLN A 315 30.56 -71.18 -3.18
#